data_AF-A0A930BSS4-F1
#
_entry.id   AF-A0A930BSS4-F1
#
_cell.length_a   1.000
_cell.length_b   1.000
_cell.length_c   1.000
_cell.angle_alpha   90.00
_cell.angle_beta   90.00
_cell.angle_gamma   90.00
#
_symmetry.space_group_name_H-M   'P 1'
#
loop_
_entity.id
_entity.type
_entity.pdbx_description
1 polymer ?
#
loop_
_entity_poly.entity_id
_entity_poly.type
_entity_poly.pdbx_seq_one_letter_code
_entity_poly.pdbx_strand_id
1 'polypeptide(L)' 'TPPFLQAVGAREAIIPVGYRNRFGHPKPAVVARYEALGQRIWRTDRDGALHVTLGTGPTSVRAWRQEHRRYWHGR' A
#
# COMPACT_ATOMS: atom_id res chain seq x y z
N THR A 1 -16.47 0.33 -3.09
CA THR A 1 -17.02 0.76 -4.40
C THR A 1 -16.50 2.17 -4.69
N PRO A 2 -16.50 2.66 -5.95
CA PRO A 2 -15.95 4.00 -6.25
C PRO A 2 -16.53 5.15 -5.42
N PRO A 3 -17.86 5.24 -5.19
CA PRO A 3 -18.42 6.32 -4.35
C PRO A 3 -17.89 6.31 -2.91
N PHE A 4 -17.71 5.12 -2.33
CA PHE A 4 -17.14 4.99 -0.98
C PHE A 4 -15.67 5.48 -0.94
N LEU A 5 -14.86 5.13 -1.93
CA LEU A 5 -13.45 5.53 -1.96
C LEU A 5 -13.30 7.04 -2.14
N GLN A 6 -14.17 7.65 -2.95
CA GLN A 6 -14.23 9.10 -3.13
C GLN A 6 -14.66 9.80 -1.84
N ALA A 7 -15.68 9.29 -1.15
CA ALA A 7 -16.14 9.85 0.12
C ALA A 7 -15.06 9.77 1.21
N VAL A 8 -14.27 8.70 1.24
CA VAL A 8 -13.14 8.56 2.17
C VAL A 8 -12.00 9.54 1.84
N GLY A 9 -11.74 9.79 0.55
CA GLY A 9 -10.75 10.80 0.13
C GLY A 9 -9.32 10.56 0.62
N ALA A 10 -8.97 9.31 0.98
CA ALA A 10 -7.66 8.98 1.53
C ALA A 10 -6.56 9.15 0.49
N ARG A 11 -5.40 9.68 0.93
CA ARG A 11 -4.19 9.79 0.11
C ARG A 11 -3.40 8.49 0.04
N GLU A 12 -3.40 7.75 1.14
CA GLU A 12 -2.62 6.53 1.34
C GLU A 12 -3.58 5.33 1.46
N ALA A 13 -3.34 4.28 0.67
CA ALA A 13 -4.13 3.05 0.67
C ALA A 13 -3.24 1.86 1.03
N ILE A 14 -3.42 1.30 2.23
CA ILE A 14 -2.63 0.18 2.73
C ILE A 14 -3.39 -1.12 2.50
N ILE A 15 -2.78 -2.04 1.76
CA ILE A 15 -3.33 -3.37 1.46
C ILE A 15 -2.47 -4.42 2.17
N PRO A 16 -2.95 -4.95 3.33
CA PRO A 16 -2.29 -6.07 3.98
C PRO A 16 -2.53 -7.34 3.16
N VAL A 17 -1.46 -7.89 2.62
CA VAL A 17 -1.49 -9.11 1.82
C VAL A 17 -0.22 -9.92 2.06
N GLY A 18 -0.37 -11.25 2.11
CA GLY A 18 0.75 -12.17 2.24
C GLY A 18 1.48 -12.40 0.91
N TYR A 19 2.79 -12.66 1.00
CA TYR A 19 3.60 -13.03 -0.16
C TYR A 19 3.06 -14.29 -0.84
N ARG A 20 2.91 -14.23 -2.18
CA ARG A 20 2.33 -15.31 -3.01
C ARG A 20 0.98 -15.81 -2.49
N ASN A 21 0.10 -14.87 -2.09
CA ASN A 21 -1.25 -15.19 -1.65
C ASN A 21 -1.98 -16.10 -2.66
N ARG A 22 -2.38 -17.31 -2.23
CA ARG A 22 -2.98 -18.35 -3.09
C ARG A 22 -4.32 -17.96 -3.73
N PHE A 23 -5.02 -16.96 -3.19
CA PHE A 23 -6.30 -16.48 -3.68
C PHE A 23 -6.14 -15.38 -4.75
N GLY A 24 -4.88 -15.00 -5.07
CA GLY A 24 -4.56 -13.99 -6.06
C GLY A 24 -4.92 -12.58 -5.60
N HIS A 25 -4.78 -12.29 -4.30
CA HIS A 25 -4.98 -10.95 -3.76
C HIS A 25 -3.71 -10.09 -3.86
N PRO A 26 -3.86 -8.75 -3.95
CA PRO A 26 -5.09 -8.04 -4.29
C PRO A 26 -5.51 -8.27 -5.75
N LYS A 27 -6.82 -8.33 -6.02
CA LYS A 27 -7.32 -8.46 -7.40
C LYS A 27 -6.94 -7.21 -8.21
N PRO A 28 -6.52 -7.33 -9.48
CA PRO A 28 -6.13 -6.19 -10.31
C PRO A 28 -7.20 -5.09 -10.39
N ALA A 29 -8.48 -5.48 -10.50
CA ALA A 29 -9.60 -4.53 -10.51
C ALA A 29 -9.79 -3.76 -9.19
N VAL A 30 -9.30 -4.28 -8.06
CA VAL A 30 -9.26 -3.51 -6.81
C VAL A 30 -8.17 -2.46 -6.93
N VAL A 31 -6.94 -2.86 -7.25
CA VAL A 31 -5.79 -1.96 -7.39
C VAL A 31 -6.08 -0.81 -8.36
N ALA A 32 -6.61 -1.12 -9.54
CA ALA A 32 -6.94 -0.13 -10.57
C ALA A 32 -7.95 0.94 -10.09
N ARG A 33 -8.88 0.60 -9.19
CA ARG A 33 -9.83 1.59 -8.63
C ARG A 33 -9.14 2.60 -7.71
N TYR A 34 -8.15 2.16 -6.95
CA TYR A 34 -7.36 3.03 -6.08
C TYR A 34 -6.41 3.91 -6.91
N GLU A 35 -5.76 3.33 -7.93
CA GLU A 35 -4.88 4.06 -8.86
C GLU A 35 -5.64 5.14 -9.64
N ALA A 36 -6.85 4.84 -10.13
CA ALA A 36 -7.69 5.80 -10.84
C ALA A 36 -8.10 7.01 -9.99
N LEU A 37 -8.04 6.89 -8.66
CA LEU A 37 -8.32 7.99 -7.72
C LEU A 37 -7.03 8.71 -7.26
N GLY A 38 -5.87 8.38 -7.85
CA GLY A 38 -4.58 9.00 -7.52
C GLY A 38 -4.06 8.62 -6.12
N GLN A 39 -4.58 7.56 -5.52
CA GLN A 39 -4.17 7.13 -4.18
C GLN A 39 -2.84 6.38 -4.25
N ARG A 40 -1.95 6.63 -3.29
CA ARG A 40 -0.69 5.90 -3.17
C ARG A 40 -0.96 4.54 -2.52
N ILE A 41 -0.63 3.47 -3.23
CA ILE A 41 -0.90 2.11 -2.78
C ILE A 41 0.34 1.52 -2.11
N TRP A 42 0.16 0.99 -0.90
CA TRP A 42 1.15 0.21 -0.16
C TRP A 42 0.70 -1.23 -0.04
N ARG A 43 1.63 -2.16 -0.21
CA ARG A 43 1.37 -3.60 -0.17
C ARG A 43 2.39 -4.31 0.69
N THR A 44 1.95 -4.95 1.77
CA THR A 44 2.87 -5.59 2.73
C THR A 44 3.66 -6.76 2.12
N ASP A 45 3.15 -7.42 1.07
CA ASP A 45 3.89 -8.47 0.36
C ASP A 45 5.07 -7.93 -0.45
N ARG A 46 5.01 -6.67 -0.89
CA ARG A 46 6.03 -5.98 -1.68
C ARG A 46 6.92 -5.10 -0.80
N ASP A 47 6.30 -4.26 0.01
CA ASP A 47 6.89 -3.19 0.80
C ASP A 47 7.37 -3.65 2.19
N GLY A 48 6.91 -4.81 2.65
CA GLY A 48 7.22 -5.33 3.98
C GLY A 48 6.41 -4.62 5.07
N ALA A 49 6.98 -4.51 6.27
CA ALA A 49 6.37 -3.76 7.36
C ALA A 49 6.23 -2.28 6.99
N LEU A 50 5.10 -1.68 7.36
CA LEU A 50 4.83 -0.26 7.13
C LEU A 50 4.83 0.47 8.48
N HIS A 51 5.57 1.56 8.57
CA HIS A 51 5.54 2.48 9.70
C HIS A 51 4.67 3.68 9.33
N VAL A 52 3.60 3.89 10.09
CA VAL A 52 2.65 4.98 9.89
C VAL A 52 2.78 5.95 11.06
N THR A 53 3.16 7.19 10.76
CA THR A 53 3.22 8.27 11.76
C THR A 53 1.96 9.12 11.66
N LEU A 54 1.22 9.20 12.77
CA LEU A 54 0.00 10.01 12.92
C LEU A 54 0.20 11.01 14.05
N GLY A 55 -0.42 12.19 13.96
CA GLY A 55 -0.32 13.24 14.97
C GLY A 55 -0.58 14.62 14.40
N THR A 56 -0.08 15.65 15.08
CA THR A 56 -0.22 17.05 14.65
C THR A 56 0.70 17.43 13.48
N GLY A 57 1.71 16.61 13.18
CA GLY A 57 2.60 16.76 12.03
C GLY A 57 2.06 16.10 10.75
N PRO A 58 2.81 16.18 9.64
CA PRO A 58 2.42 15.52 8.40
C PRO A 58 2.37 14.00 8.58
N THR A 59 1.28 13.38 8.13
CA THR A 59 1.19 11.93 8.04
C THR A 59 2.27 11.41 7.10
N SER A 60 3.04 10.42 7.57
CA SER A 60 4.04 9.75 6.73
C SER A 60 3.88 8.24 6.83
N VAL A 61 4.04 7.58 5.69
CA VAL A 61 4.11 6.11 5.58
C VAL A 61 5.48 5.74 5.04
N ARG A 62 6.18 4.86 5.74
CA ARG A 62 7.49 4.35 5.32
C ARG A 62 7.47 2.83 5.27
N ALA A 63 8.16 2.27 4.30
CA ALA A 63 8.21 0.84 4.06
C ALA A 63 9.58 0.28 4.43
N TRP A 64 9.59 -0.75 5.29
CA TRP A 64 10.81 -1.37 5.79
C TRP A 64 11.73 -1.84 4.66
N ARG A 65 11.16 -2.48 3.63
CA ARG A 65 11.96 -2.98 2.49
C ARG A 65 12.51 -1.88 1.59
N GLN A 66 11.92 -0.68 1.62
CA GLN A 66 12.44 0.47 0.90
C GLN A 66 13.58 1.15 1.68
N GLU A 67 13.47 1.22 3.01
CA GLU A 67 14.52 1.77 3.88
C GLU A 67 15.74 0.84 3.99
N HIS A 68 15.51 -0.48 3.98
CA HIS A 68 16.55 -1.50 4.18
C HIS A 68 16.89 -2.23 2.89
N ARG A 69 16.85 -1.53 1.75
CA ARG A 69 17.20 -2.11 0.44
C ARG A 69 18.64 -2.60 0.47
N ARG A 70 18.82 -3.91 0.37
CA ARG A 70 20.12 -4.56 0.16
C ARG A 70 20.20 -5.06 -1.27
N TYR A 71 21.36 -4.97 -1.89
CA TYR A 71 21.54 -5.37 -3.29
C TYR A 71 21.24 -6.86 -3.54
N TRP A 72 21.35 -7.70 -2.51
CA TRP A 72 21.05 -9.14 -2.56
C TRP A 72 19.58 -9.49 -2.23
N HIS A 73 18.71 -8.51 -2.00
CA HIS A 73 17.26 -8.73 -1.93
C HIS A 73 16.60 -8.82 -3.33
N GLY A 74 17.39 -8.98 -4.40
CA GLY A 74 16.87 -9.31 -5.74
C GLY A 74 16.61 -10.81 -5.87
N ARG A 75 15.49 -11.28 -6.41
CA ARG A 75 14.64 -10.70 -7.45
C ARG A 75 13.16 -10.86 -7.10
#